data_AF-A0A920IEP8-F1
#
_entry.id   AF-A0A920IEP8-F1
#
_cell.length_a   1.000
_cell.length_b   1.000
_cell.length_c   1.000
_cell.angle_alpha   90.00
_cell.angle_beta   90.00
_cell.angle_gamma   90.00
#
_symmetry.space_group_name_H-M   'P 1'
#
loop_
_entity.id
_entity.type
_entity.pdbx_description
1 polymer ?
#
loop_
_entity_poly.entity_id
_entity_poly.type
_entity_poly.pdbx_seq_one_letter_code
_entity_poly.pdbx_strand_id
1 'polypeptide(L)'
;MSLLRKFQDLNNFIYNENYYKLIFGKTQIGYVHRKIAKYLILNVKGIYLLEQKIYFENTSEIELKKIILKITETLSEKKKTFYSCW
;
A
#
# COMPACT_ATOMS: atom_id res chain seq x y z
N MET A 1 12.62 -24.65 -17.13
CA MET A 1 11.47 -23.72 -17.10
C MET A 1 11.39 -23.00 -18.44
N SER A 2 10.26 -23.02 -19.13
CA SER A 2 10.10 -22.29 -20.40
C SER A 2 10.03 -20.77 -20.16
N LEU A 3 10.40 -19.98 -21.16
CA LEU A 3 10.27 -18.51 -21.12
C LEU A 3 8.82 -18.10 -20.87
N LEU A 4 7.87 -18.79 -21.50
CA LEU A 4 6.44 -18.59 -21.31
C LEU A 4 6.01 -18.74 -19.84
N ARG A 5 6.52 -19.77 -19.15
CA ARG A 5 6.18 -20.00 -17.74
C ARG A 5 6.73 -18.89 -16.84
N LYS A 6 7.94 -18.38 -17.12
CA LYS A 6 8.49 -17.21 -16.41
C LYS A 6 7.62 -15.97 -16.60
N PHE A 7 7.12 -15.73 -17.81
CA PHE A 7 6.19 -14.62 -18.07
C PHE A 7 4.85 -14.80 -17.36
N GLN A 8 4.32 -16.03 -17.31
CA GLN A 8 3.09 -16.33 -16.58
C GLN A 8 3.29 -16.09 -15.08
N ASP A 9 4.39 -16.57 -14.50
CA ASP A 9 4.71 -16.38 -13.08
C ASP A 9 4.85 -14.89 -12.71
N LEU A 10 5.47 -14.08 -13.58
CA LEU A 10 5.59 -12.63 -13.39
C LEU A 10 4.25 -11.89 -13.46
N ASN A 11 3.32 -12.37 -14.27
CA ASN A 11 2.01 -11.73 -14.48
C ASN A 11 0.90 -12.31 -13.60
N ASN A 12 1.22 -13.22 -12.67
CA ASN A 12 0.23 -13.91 -11.86
C ASN A 12 -0.28 -13.08 -10.67
N PHE A 13 -0.37 -11.76 -10.82
CA PHE A 13 -0.96 -10.89 -9.81
C PHE A 13 -2.48 -11.08 -9.83
N ILE A 14 -2.99 -11.87 -8.88
CA ILE A 14 -4.42 -12.09 -8.71
C ILE A 14 -4.95 -11.00 -7.77
N TYR A 15 -5.62 -10.00 -8.34
CA TYR A 15 -6.44 -9.09 -7.53
C TYR A 15 -7.59 -9.88 -6.92
N ASN A 16 -7.61 -9.95 -5.59
CA ASN A 16 -8.66 -10.60 -4.83
C ASN A 16 -9.07 -9.72 -3.65
N GLU A 17 -9.97 -10.27 -2.82
CA GLU A 17 -10.50 -9.61 -1.64
C GLU A 17 -9.42 -9.14 -0.67
N ASN A 18 -8.19 -9.66 -0.72
CA ASN A 18 -7.12 -9.25 0.20
C ASN A 18 -6.46 -7.91 -0.13
N TYR A 19 -6.91 -7.21 -1.17
CA TYR A 19 -6.33 -5.94 -1.60
C TYR A 19 -7.36 -4.81 -1.66
N TYR A 20 -6.97 -3.64 -1.16
CA TYR A 20 -7.67 -2.39 -1.40
C TYR A 20 -7.05 -1.65 -2.59
N LYS A 21 -7.89 -0.91 -3.32
CA LYS A 21 -7.42 -0.03 -4.41
C LYS A 21 -6.80 1.22 -3.80
N LEU A 22 -5.64 1.65 -4.29
CA LEU A 22 -5.05 2.93 -3.93
C LEU A 22 -5.46 3.99 -4.95
N ILE A 23 -6.11 5.05 -4.47
CA ILE A 23 -6.63 6.13 -5.29
C ILE A 23 -5.89 7.43 -4.98
N PHE A 24 -5.47 8.12 -6.04
CA PHE A 24 -4.93 9.47 -5.97
C PHE A 24 -5.78 10.38 -6.85
N GLY A 25 -6.39 11.40 -6.25
CA GLY A 25 -7.42 12.21 -6.91
C GLY A 25 -8.59 11.32 -7.37
N LYS A 26 -8.76 11.17 -8.68
CA LYS A 26 -9.80 10.32 -9.30
C LYS A 26 -9.23 9.03 -9.92
N THR A 27 -7.92 8.82 -9.82
CA THR A 27 -7.22 7.76 -10.57
C THR A 27 -6.78 6.65 -9.62
N GLN A 28 -7.03 5.40 -10.02
CA GLN A 28 -6.43 4.24 -9.35
C GLN A 28 -4.96 4.14 -9.75
N ILE A 29 -4.07 4.18 -8.76
CA ILE A 29 -2.61 4.16 -8.96
C ILE A 29 -1.95 2.86 -8.48
N GLY A 30 -2.70 1.98 -7.82
CA GLY A 30 -2.18 0.69 -7.39
C GLY A 30 -3.08 -0.06 -6.42
N TYR A 31 -2.48 -0.98 -5.69
CA TYR A 31 -3.14 -1.84 -4.71
C TYR A 31 -2.35 -1.90 -3.41
N VAL A 32 -3.05 -2.01 -2.29
CA VAL A 32 -2.45 -2.19 -0.96
C VAL A 32 -3.10 -3.39 -0.31
N HIS A 33 -2.28 -4.34 0.16
CA HIS A 33 -2.77 -5.50 0.88
C HIS A 33 -3.49 -5.08 2.17
N ARG A 34 -4.65 -5.68 2.48
CA ARG A 34 -5.52 -5.32 3.62
C ARG A 34 -4.78 -5.23 4.96
N LYS A 35 -3.89 -6.20 5.25
CA LYS A 35 -3.06 -6.20 6.47
C LYS A 35 -2.10 -5.00 6.57
N ILE A 36 -1.58 -4.54 5.44
CA ILE A 36 -0.71 -3.37 5.37
C ILE A 36 -1.56 -2.11 5.51
N ALA A 37 -2.66 -2.04 4.75
CA ALA A 37 -3.59 -0.91 4.80
C ALA A 37 -4.12 -0.63 6.21
N LYS A 38 -4.58 -1.67 6.93
CA LYS A 38 -5.06 -1.53 8.31
C LYS A 38 -3.99 -0.93 9.22
N TYR A 39 -2.74 -1.35 9.05
CA TYR A 39 -1.63 -0.82 9.82
C TYR A 39 -1.32 0.64 9.46
N LEU A 40 -1.32 0.98 8.18
CA LEU A 40 -1.08 2.36 7.73
C LEU A 40 -2.16 3.31 8.23
N ILE A 41 -3.44 2.95 8.10
CA ILE A 41 -4.58 3.79 8.53
C ILE A 41 -4.52 4.10 10.05
N LEU A 42 -4.05 3.15 10.86
CA LEU A 42 -3.94 3.34 12.30
C LEU A 42 -2.74 4.22 12.72
N ASN A 43 -1.67 4.26 11.93
CA ASN A 43 -0.39 4.85 12.33
C ASN A 43 0.02 6.07 11.51
N VAL A 44 -0.62 6.32 10.38
CA VAL A 44 -0.31 7.43 9.46
C VAL A 44 -1.55 8.30 9.29
N LYS A 45 -1.43 9.57 9.69
CA LYS A 45 -2.45 10.59 9.42
C LYS A 45 -2.44 10.98 7.94
N GLY A 46 -3.58 11.41 7.41
CA GLY A 46 -3.70 11.82 6.01
C GLY A 46 -4.05 10.69 5.05
N ILE A 47 -4.41 9.51 5.55
CA ILE A 47 -4.84 8.35 4.77
C ILE A 47 -6.16 7.84 5.33
N TYR A 48 -7.14 7.57 4.46
CA TYR A 48 -8.42 7.02 4.86
C TYR A 48 -8.89 5.90 3.94
N LEU A 49 -9.83 5.09 4.43
CA LEU A 49 -10.47 4.00 3.70
C LEU A 49 -11.94 4.35 3.48
N LEU A 50 -12.38 4.31 2.23
CA LEU A 50 -13.77 4.47 1.84
C LEU A 50 -14.11 3.41 0.79
N GLU A 51 -15.15 2.61 0.99
CA GLU A 51 -15.63 1.60 0.03
C GLU A 51 -14.52 0.71 -0.58
N GLN A 52 -13.63 0.18 0.28
CA GLN A 52 -12.47 -0.66 -0.12
C GLN A 52 -11.40 0.06 -0.96
N LYS A 53 -11.40 1.39 -0.96
CA LYS A 53 -10.41 2.25 -1.61
C LYS A 53 -9.69 3.08 -0.57
N ILE A 54 -8.37 3.12 -0.67
CA ILE A 54 -7.50 3.95 0.14
C ILE A 54 -7.28 5.26 -0.59
N TYR A 55 -7.39 6.36 0.14
CA TYR A 55 -7.23 7.71 -0.36
C TYR A 55 -6.25 8.49 0.49
N PHE A 56 -5.66 9.53 -0.10
CA PHE A 56 -4.92 10.57 0.62
C PHE A 56 -5.85 11.74 0.89
N GLU A 57 -5.83 12.29 2.12
CA GLU A 57 -6.65 13.45 2.51
C GLU A 57 -6.23 14.73 1.77
N ASN A 58 -4.94 14.87 1.47
CA ASN A 58 -4.38 16.07 0.85
C ASN A 58 -3.70 15.72 -0.47
N THR A 59 -3.94 16.55 -1.49
CA THR A 59 -3.38 16.41 -2.84
C THR A 59 -2.27 17.42 -3.14
N SER A 60 -1.97 18.35 -2.23
CA SER A 60 -0.82 19.23 -2.38
C SER A 60 0.47 18.43 -2.32
N GLU A 61 1.42 18.78 -3.17
CA GLU A 61 2.67 18.01 -3.31
C GLU A 61 3.45 17.96 -1.99
N ILE A 62 3.45 19.05 -1.23
CA ILE A 62 4.18 19.15 0.04
C ILE A 62 3.59 18.21 1.09
N GLU A 63 2.26 18.23 1.27
CA GLU A 63 1.61 17.35 2.25
C GLU A 63 1.66 15.89 1.81
N LEU A 64 1.53 15.62 0.52
CA LEU A 64 1.67 14.26 -0.01
C LEU A 64 3.07 13.70 0.26
N LYS A 65 4.14 14.49 0.05
CA LYS A 65 5.51 14.07 0.38
C LYS A 65 5.66 13.73 1.86
N LYS A 66 5.06 14.52 2.75
CA LYS A 66 5.07 14.24 4.21
C LYS A 66 4.36 12.93 4.54
N ILE A 67 3.17 12.70 3.95
CA ILE A 67 2.42 11.46 4.16
C ILE A 67 3.21 10.25 3.66
N ILE A 68 3.78 10.33 2.45
CA ILE A 68 4.60 9.24 1.88
C ILE A 68 5.82 8.96 2.75
N LEU A 69 6.53 9.98 3.23
CA LEU A 69 7.65 9.80 4.14
C LEU A 69 7.20 9.04 5.41
N LYS A 70 6.08 9.45 6.01
CA LYS A 70 5.54 8.78 7.19
C LYS A 70 5.14 7.33 6.94
N ILE A 71 4.51 7.03 5.79
CA ILE A 71 4.24 5.64 5.36
C ILE A 71 5.55 4.83 5.34
N THR A 72 6.59 5.39 4.74
CA THR A 72 7.86 4.69 4.53
C THR A 72 8.55 4.39 5.87
N GLU A 73 8.55 5.36 6.79
CA GLU A 73 9.03 5.19 8.17
C GLU A 73 8.25 4.09 8.89
N THR A 74 6.92 4.20 8.91
CA THR A 74 6.01 3.28 9.60
C THR A 74 6.15 1.84 9.08
N LEU A 75 6.32 1.64 7.77
CA LEU A 75 6.57 0.31 7.20
C LEU A 75 7.96 -0.22 7.55
N SER A 76 8.96 0.65 7.58
CA SER A 76 10.33 0.29 7.96
C SER A 76 10.41 -0.15 9.43
N GLU A 77 9.71 0.54 10.32
CA GLU A 77 9.55 0.16 11.73
C GLU A 77 8.88 -1.20 11.86
N LYS A 78 7.74 -1.41 11.20
CA LYS A 78 7.02 -2.69 11.20
C LYS A 78 7.90 -3.84 10.71
N LYS A 79 8.73 -3.60 9.70
CA LYS A 79 9.69 -4.59 9.20
C LYS A 79 10.70 -4.94 10.31
N LYS A 80 11.27 -3.94 11.00
CA LYS A 80 12.19 -4.18 12.12
C LYS A 80 11.55 -4.99 13.24
N THR A 81 10.30 -4.69 13.60
CA THR A 81 9.55 -5.47 14.63
C THR A 81 9.35 -6.92 14.24
N PHE A 82 9.28 -7.21 12.93
CA PHE A 82 9.13 -8.58 12.43
C PHE A 82 10.42 -9.40 12.54
N TYR A 83 11.59 -8.75 12.42
CA TYR A 83 12.90 -9.41 12.56
C TYR A 83 13.45 -9.40 13.98
N SER A 84 12.94 -8.54 14.88
CA SER A 84 13.39 -8.50 16.28
C SER A 84 12.64 -9.47 17.21
N CYS A 85 11.72 -10.28 16.67
CA CYS A 85 10.91 -11.25 17.42
C CYS A 85 11.27 -12.71 17.11
N TRP A 86 12.44 -12.96 16.50
CA TRP A 86 13.02 -14.27 16.24
C TRP A 86 14.45 -14.32 16.77
#